data_AF-A0A9E3K6L6-F1
#
_entry.id   AF-A0A9E3K6L6-F1
#
_cell.length_a   1.000
_cell.length_b   1.000
_cell.length_c   1.000
_cell.angle_alpha   90.00
_cell.angle_beta   90.00
_cell.angle_gamma   90.00
#
_symmetry.space_group_name_H-M   'P 1'
#
loop_
_entity.id
_entity.type
_entity.pdbx_description
1 polymer ?
#
loop_
_entity_poly.entity_id
_entity_poly.type
_entity_poly.pdbx_seq_one_letter_code
_entity_poly.pdbx_strand_id
1 'polypeptide(L)' 'QGYVHFLSREDGSFLARAATDGSAIVSTPLVAGSNLIFQTQAGTVTAIAVE' A
#
# COMPACT_ATOMS: atom_id res chain seq x y z
N GLN A 1 0.61 -8.90 -8.52
CA GLN A 1 -0.19 -8.98 -7.28
C GLN A 1 0.71 -8.55 -6.12
N GLY A 2 0.18 -8.01 -5.03
CA GLY A 2 1.02 -7.51 -3.93
C GLY A 2 1.83 -6.25 -4.27
N TYR A 3 1.26 -5.34 -5.05
CA TYR A 3 1.83 -4.00 -5.26
C TYR A 3 0.91 -2.96 -4.66
N VAL A 4 1.51 -1.92 -4.07
CA VAL A 4 0.83 -0.68 -3.73
C VAL A 4 1.17 0.34 -4.80
N HIS A 5 0.15 0.96 -5.39
CA HIS A 5 0.30 2.03 -6.38
C HIS A 5 0.01 3.37 -5.70
N PHE A 6 0.93 4.32 -5.82
CA PHE A 6 0.76 5.68 -5.34
C PHE A 6 0.36 6.56 -6.51
N LEU A 7 -0.75 7.25 -6.36
CA LEU A 7 -1.29 8.18 -7.34
C LEU A 7 -1.23 9.60 -6.79
N SER A 8 -1.01 10.56 -7.68
CA SER A 8 -1.13 11.98 -7.39
C SER A 8 -2.55 12.30 -6.93
N ARG A 9 -2.67 13.08 -5.86
CA ARG A 9 -3.95 13.55 -5.34
C ARG A 9 -4.57 14.65 -6.22
N GLU A 10 -3.75 15.33 -7.00
CA GLU A 10 -4.17 16.48 -7.81
C GLU A 10 -4.78 16.04 -9.14
N ASP A 11 -4.17 15.04 -9.80
CA ASP A 11 -4.51 14.65 -11.16
C ASP A 11 -4.61 13.13 -11.39
N GLY A 12 -4.38 12.31 -10.35
CA GLY A 12 -4.46 10.85 -10.45
C GLY A 12 -3.30 10.20 -11.23
N SER A 13 -2.29 10.96 -11.63
CA SER A 13 -1.10 10.42 -12.30
C SER A 13 -0.37 9.40 -11.43
N PHE A 14 0.28 8.43 -12.06
CA PHE A 14 1.05 7.41 -11.35
C PHE A 14 2.38 7.97 -10.84
N LEU A 15 2.57 8.00 -9.53
CA LEU A 15 3.78 8.53 -8.90
C LEU A 15 4.81 7.44 -8.61
N ALA A 16 4.37 6.33 -8.02
CA ALA A 16 5.26 5.26 -7.59
C ALA A 16 4.53 3.92 -7.42
N ARG A 17 5.32 2.84 -7.34
CA ARG A 17 4.85 1.55 -6.84
C ARG A 17 5.83 0.96 -5.85
N ALA A 18 5.30 0.27 -4.85
CA ALA A 18 6.06 -0.55 -3.91
C ALA A 18 5.64 -2.01 -4.04
N ALA A 19 6.62 -2.91 -4.10
CA ALA A 19 6.39 -4.35 -4.00
C ALA A 19 6.26 -4.76 -2.52
N THR A 20 5.46 -5.79 -2.25
CA THR A 20 5.28 -6.39 -0.92
C THR A 20 5.90 -7.80 -0.93
N ASP A 21 5.26 -8.80 -0.32
CA ASP A 21 5.67 -10.21 -0.40
C ASP A 21 5.17 -10.94 -1.67
N GLY A 22 4.52 -10.20 -2.58
CA GLY A 22 4.00 -10.71 -3.85
C GLY A 22 2.62 -11.38 -3.76
N SER A 23 2.13 -11.68 -2.56
CA SER A 23 0.77 -12.18 -2.36
C SER A 23 -0.26 -11.05 -2.46
N ALA A 24 -1.53 -11.38 -2.68
CA ALA A 24 -2.58 -10.38 -2.85
C ALA A 24 -2.79 -9.55 -1.57
N ILE A 25 -3.09 -8.26 -1.71
CA ILE A 25 -3.58 -7.43 -0.59
C ILE A 25 -5.10 -7.60 -0.55
N VAL A 26 -5.60 -8.31 0.46
CA VAL A 26 -7.03 -8.63 0.61
C VAL A 26 -7.70 -7.90 1.77
N SER A 27 -6.90 -7.36 2.70
CA SER A 27 -7.40 -6.53 3.79
C SER A 27 -7.79 -5.14 3.31
N THR A 28 -8.76 -4.51 3.95
CA THR A 28 -8.96 -3.05 3.84
C THR A 28 -7.75 -2.32 4.42
N PRO A 29 -7.02 -1.50 3.64
CA PRO A 29 -5.91 -0.72 4.17
C PRO A 29 -6.39 0.31 5.20
N LEU A 30 -5.59 0.54 6.23
CA LEU A 30 -5.82 1.51 7.31
C LEU A 30 -4.78 2.62 7.22
N VAL A 31 -5.21 3.88 7.32
CA VAL A 31 -4.31 5.01 7.52
C VAL A 31 -4.27 5.36 9.00
N ALA A 32 -3.08 5.37 9.60
CA ALA A 32 -2.86 5.75 10.99
C ALA A 32 -1.68 6.72 11.08
N GLY A 33 -1.97 7.99 11.39
CA GLY A 33 -0.98 9.06 11.27
C GLY A 33 -0.50 9.20 9.82
N SER A 34 0.82 9.21 9.62
CA SER A 34 1.47 9.22 8.30
C SER A 34 1.76 7.82 7.74
N ASN A 35 1.10 6.76 8.24
CA ASN A 35 1.35 5.39 7.77
C ASN A 35 0.12 4.78 7.10
N LEU A 36 0.35 4.14 5.95
CA LEU A 36 -0.58 3.20 5.33
C LEU A 36 -0.24 1.79 5.81
N ILE A 37 -1.21 1.13 6.45
CA ILE A 37 -1.05 -0.18 7.08
C ILE A 37 -2.00 -1.18 6.40
N PHE A 38 -1.50 -2.36 6.05
CA PHE A 38 -2.31 -3.43 5.46
C PHE A 38 -1.67 -4.80 5.70
N GLN A 39 -2.44 -5.86 5.47
CA GLN A 39 -1.97 -7.24 5.51
C GLN A 39 -2.12 -7.90 4.14
N THR A 40 -1.10 -8.65 3.75
CA THR A 40 -1.12 -9.49 2.55
C THR A 40 -1.77 -10.85 2.83
N GLN A 41 -2.16 -11.58 1.78
CA GLN A 41 -2.75 -12.92 1.92
C GLN A 41 -1.81 -13.93 2.58
N ALA A 42 -0.49 -13.79 2.40
CA ALA A 42 0.51 -14.64 3.07
C ALA A 42 0.71 -14.29 4.56
N GLY A 43 0.05 -13.23 5.05
CA GLY A 43 0.03 -12.86 6.46
C GLY A 43 0.99 -11.73 6.83
N THR A 44 1.81 -11.23 5.91
CA THR A 44 2.74 -10.11 6.15
C THR A 44 1.96 -8.84 6.46
N VAL A 45 2.23 -8.21 7.61
CA VAL A 45 1.71 -6.89 7.97
C VAL A 45 2.74 -5.84 7.56
N THR A 46 2.33 -4.92 6.70
CA THR A 46 3.20 -3.86 6.17
C THR A 46 2.72 -2.50 6.64
N ALA A 47 3.66 -1.63 7.01
CA ALA A 47 3.43 -0.19 7.19
C ALA A 47 4.32 0.57 6.20
N ILE A 48 3.71 1.44 5.39
CA ILE A 48 4.42 2.35 4.49
C ILE A 48 4.23 3.77 5.00
N ALA A 49 5.32 4.45 5.31
CA ALA A 49 5.30 5.89 5.58
C ALA A 49 4.90 6.63 4.29
N VAL A 50 3.85 7.44 4.39
CA VAL A 50 3.32 8.29 3.34
C VAL A 50 3.45 9.73 3.82
N GLU A 51 4.38 10.46 3.20
CA GLU A 51 4.66 11.87 3.44
C GLU A 51 4.35 12.68 2.19
#